data_AF-A0A928XE67-F1
#
_entry.id   AF-A0A928XE67-F1
#
_cell.length_a   1.000
_cell.length_b   1.000
_cell.length_c   1.000
_cell.angle_alpha   90.00
_cell.angle_beta   90.00
_cell.angle_gamma   90.00
#
_symmetry.space_group_name_H-M   'P 1'
#
loop_
_entity.id
_entity.type
_entity.pdbx_description
1 polymer ?
#
loop_
_entity_poly.entity_id
_entity_poly.type
_entity_poly.pdbx_seq_one_letter_code
_entity_poly.pdbx_strand_id
1 'polypeptide(L)'
;MAQVPDGFELLQITSDAHYDSTARLNECGQLVFAKRIGHSWADTEVILYDNGVLSRITVNDDRDVLPDINNNGVMTWCRGIEGAGATQIIVYEDGVETLVAENPVAATGPTINNQEHLGWTEWWGTGCEDSDADIALRRNHRVRMVSDGTNTNQAAALNNVGMCTWTDYDFCPEPWESRVWYYDNGVARVISQDWMHQPQVPTINDSGTIVWMATDISEGELWIWRDGVTERLTDWGSNPRINNRGDIVMRRSYEGLRGPHVWLYRDGEFLQITDGPNKHWVPDINDHGEIVLRMDYTAQSTDILFMRRIRTGEFDFDGDFDLVDHREWTACLDGPDFLARHRVDPTDTLCDCRFLDLDHDNDVDLKDFSGFQNTFSKP
;
A
#
# COMPACT_ATOMS: atom_id res chain seq x y z
N MET A 1 -21.13 -12.08 -7.18
CA MET A 1 -21.14 -10.70 -7.72
C MET A 1 -20.31 -9.86 -6.78
N ALA A 2 -19.48 -8.96 -7.30
CA ALA A 2 -18.72 -8.03 -6.46
C ALA A 2 -19.65 -7.21 -5.55
N GLN A 3 -19.21 -6.97 -4.32
CA GLN A 3 -19.88 -6.22 -3.26
C GLN A 3 -19.08 -4.95 -2.98
N VAL A 4 -18.93 -4.11 -4.00
CA VAL A 4 -18.30 -2.79 -3.84
C VAL A 4 -19.21 -1.93 -2.95
N PRO A 5 -18.70 -1.31 -1.87
CA PRO A 5 -19.51 -0.46 -1.00
C PRO A 5 -20.16 0.70 -1.76
N ASP A 6 -21.32 1.15 -1.30
CA ASP A 6 -21.95 2.36 -1.83
C ASP A 6 -21.00 3.56 -1.73
N GLY A 7 -21.06 4.47 -2.70
CA GLY A 7 -20.14 5.60 -2.81
C GLY A 7 -18.77 5.26 -3.40
N PHE A 8 -18.49 4.00 -3.76
CA PHE A 8 -17.25 3.57 -4.42
C PHE A 8 -17.48 3.03 -5.83
N GLU A 9 -16.47 3.18 -6.68
CA GLU A 9 -16.39 2.54 -7.99
C GLU A 9 -15.07 1.79 -8.15
N LEU A 10 -15.06 0.75 -8.97
CA LEU A 10 -13.86 0.00 -9.33
C LEU A 10 -13.41 0.40 -10.74
N LEU A 11 -12.25 1.04 -10.84
CA LEU A 11 -11.66 1.48 -12.10
C LEU A 11 -10.49 0.60 -12.49
N GLN A 12 -10.34 0.41 -13.80
CA GLN A 12 -9.14 -0.17 -14.38
C GLN A 12 -8.21 0.97 -14.82
N ILE A 13 -7.06 1.09 -14.15
CA ILE A 13 -6.11 2.19 -14.33
C ILE A 13 -5.19 1.94 -15.53
N THR A 14 -4.80 0.68 -15.72
CA THR A 14 -4.00 0.23 -16.86
C THR A 14 -4.76 -0.83 -17.63
N SER A 15 -4.55 -0.89 -18.94
CA SER A 15 -5.28 -1.80 -19.83
C SER A 15 -4.44 -2.27 -21.00
N ASP A 16 -3.16 -2.53 -20.76
CA ASP A 16 -2.19 -2.85 -21.80
C ASP A 16 -1.59 -4.25 -21.61
N ALA A 17 -0.73 -4.66 -22.54
CA ALA A 17 -0.15 -6.01 -22.51
C ALA A 17 1.06 -6.12 -21.56
N HIS A 18 1.36 -5.07 -20.79
CA HIS A 18 2.51 -5.04 -19.89
C HIS A 18 2.20 -5.72 -18.56
N TYR A 19 3.26 -5.90 -17.76
CA TYR A 19 3.17 -6.46 -16.43
C TYR A 19 3.29 -5.35 -15.40
N ASP A 20 2.20 -5.07 -14.70
CA ASP A 20 2.10 -4.14 -13.60
C ASP A 20 2.13 -4.86 -12.24
N SER A 21 2.81 -4.31 -11.25
CA SER A 21 3.00 -4.95 -9.95
C SER A 21 3.24 -3.98 -8.80
N THR A 22 3.05 -4.48 -7.57
CA THR A 22 3.37 -3.80 -6.30
C THR A 22 2.84 -2.36 -6.26
N ALA A 23 1.53 -2.23 -6.46
CA ALA A 23 0.90 -0.95 -6.29
C ALA A 23 0.87 -0.55 -4.80
N ARG A 24 1.01 0.73 -4.50
CA ARG A 24 0.86 1.33 -3.17
C ARG A 24 0.05 2.61 -3.29
N LEU A 25 -0.65 2.95 -2.23
CA LEU A 25 -1.66 4.01 -2.19
C LEU A 25 -1.40 4.89 -0.97
N ASN A 26 -1.52 6.21 -1.14
CA ASN A 26 -1.55 7.14 0.00
C ASN A 26 -2.98 7.66 0.28
N GLU A 27 -3.15 8.49 1.31
CA GLU A 27 -4.45 9.07 1.66
C GLU A 27 -4.98 10.05 0.61
N CYS A 28 -4.08 10.59 -0.20
CA CYS A 28 -4.40 11.52 -1.25
C CYS A 28 -5.00 10.85 -2.49
N GLY A 29 -5.17 9.53 -2.51
CA GLY A 29 -5.66 8.82 -3.70
C GLY A 29 -4.64 8.75 -4.85
N GLN A 30 -3.36 8.97 -4.54
CA GLN A 30 -2.24 8.77 -5.48
C GLN A 30 -1.76 7.32 -5.39
N LEU A 31 -1.43 6.74 -6.54
CA LEU A 31 -0.94 5.36 -6.62
C LEU A 31 0.45 5.34 -7.22
N VAL A 32 1.34 4.55 -6.63
CA VAL A 32 2.62 4.21 -7.26
C VAL A 32 2.66 2.71 -7.54
N PHE A 33 3.19 2.31 -8.69
CA PHE A 33 3.34 0.90 -9.04
C PHE A 33 4.52 0.68 -9.98
N ALA A 34 5.02 -0.54 -10.03
CA ALA A 34 6.08 -0.94 -10.94
C ALA A 34 5.48 -1.50 -12.24
N LYS A 35 5.90 -0.99 -13.40
CA LYS A 35 5.43 -1.40 -14.72
C LYS A 35 6.58 -1.85 -15.61
N ARG A 36 6.49 -3.05 -16.18
CA ARG A 36 7.46 -3.55 -17.16
C ARG A 36 7.13 -3.03 -18.56
N ILE A 37 7.74 -1.92 -18.97
CA ILE A 37 7.44 -1.24 -20.24
C ILE A 37 8.08 -1.95 -21.43
N GLY A 38 9.18 -2.68 -21.23
CA GLY A 38 9.87 -3.42 -22.29
C GLY A 38 9.71 -4.94 -22.21
N HIS A 39 10.57 -5.66 -22.92
CA HIS A 39 10.60 -7.12 -22.92
C HIS A 39 11.46 -7.68 -21.77
N SER A 40 12.38 -6.89 -21.25
CA SER A 40 13.26 -7.27 -20.15
C SER A 40 12.65 -6.85 -18.82
N TRP A 41 13.01 -7.56 -17.74
CA TRP A 41 12.75 -7.10 -16.38
C TRP A 41 13.61 -5.90 -16.00
N ALA A 42 14.71 -5.66 -16.72
CA ALA A 42 15.49 -4.42 -16.59
C ALA A 42 14.66 -3.18 -16.97
N ASP A 43 13.66 -3.33 -17.85
CA ASP A 43 12.81 -2.24 -18.33
C ASP A 43 11.62 -1.95 -17.38
N THR A 44 11.77 -2.24 -16.08
CA THR A 44 10.70 -2.03 -15.09
C THR A 44 10.86 -0.66 -14.45
N GLU A 45 9.78 0.11 -14.48
CA GLU A 45 9.79 1.52 -14.11
C GLU A 45 8.72 1.82 -13.06
N VAL A 46 8.98 2.83 -12.22
CA VAL A 46 8.02 3.38 -11.28
C VAL A 46 7.08 4.33 -12.01
N ILE A 47 5.78 4.05 -11.91
CA ILE A 47 4.70 4.86 -12.47
C ILE A 47 3.89 5.44 -11.31
N LEU A 48 3.60 6.73 -11.40
CA LEU A 48 2.66 7.45 -10.55
C LEU A 48 1.35 7.61 -11.32
N TYR A 49 0.24 7.17 -10.74
CA TYR A 49 -1.11 7.60 -11.12
C TYR A 49 -1.56 8.69 -10.16
N ASP A 50 -1.93 9.84 -10.71
CA ASP A 50 -2.54 10.92 -9.96
C ASP A 50 -3.66 11.55 -10.78
N ASN A 51 -4.86 11.58 -10.20
CA ASN A 51 -6.07 12.14 -10.79
C ASN A 51 -6.30 11.84 -12.29
N GLY A 52 -6.23 10.56 -12.69
CA GLY A 52 -6.44 10.18 -14.09
C GLY A 52 -5.20 10.33 -14.99
N VAL A 53 -4.12 10.91 -14.48
CA VAL A 53 -2.86 11.10 -15.21
C VAL A 53 -1.86 10.03 -14.78
N LEU A 54 -1.25 9.36 -15.76
CA LEU A 54 -0.12 8.46 -15.55
C LEU A 54 1.18 9.18 -15.86
N SER A 55 2.07 9.27 -14.88
CA SER A 55 3.40 9.85 -14.98
C SER A 55 4.45 8.78 -14.74
N ARG A 56 5.41 8.67 -15.67
CA ARG A 56 6.58 7.79 -15.50
C ARG A 56 7.63 8.53 -14.67
N ILE A 57 7.93 8.02 -13.48
CA ILE A 57 8.86 8.64 -12.53
C ILE A 57 10.30 8.29 -12.90
N THR A 58 10.57 7.02 -13.16
CA THR A 58 11.90 6.53 -13.55
C THR A 58 11.96 6.30 -15.05
N VAL A 59 13.05 6.78 -15.67
CA VAL A 59 13.31 6.64 -17.11
C VAL A 59 14.79 6.30 -17.29
N ASN A 60 15.15 5.06 -16.97
CA ASN A 60 16.53 4.59 -16.97
C ASN A 60 16.60 3.15 -17.49
N ASP A 61 17.79 2.53 -17.42
CA ASP A 61 18.01 1.13 -17.83
C ASP A 61 18.13 0.19 -16.60
N ASP A 62 17.78 0.69 -15.42
CA ASP A 62 17.82 -0.04 -14.16
C ASP A 62 16.45 -0.66 -13.84
N ARG A 63 16.45 -1.78 -13.12
CA ARG A 63 15.21 -2.42 -12.69
C ARG A 63 14.65 -1.72 -11.46
N ASP A 64 13.69 -0.82 -11.63
CA ASP A 64 13.02 -0.13 -10.53
C ASP A 64 11.73 -0.88 -10.12
N VAL A 65 11.68 -1.40 -8.88
CA VAL A 65 10.60 -2.27 -8.38
C VAL A 65 10.23 -1.99 -6.93
N LEU A 66 9.10 -2.52 -6.48
CA LEU A 66 8.60 -2.42 -5.11
C LEU A 66 8.49 -0.96 -4.62
N PRO A 67 7.79 -0.08 -5.37
CA PRO A 67 7.61 1.29 -4.92
C PRO A 67 6.72 1.36 -3.69
N ASP A 68 6.87 2.42 -2.90
CA ASP A 68 5.98 2.86 -1.82
C ASP A 68 5.87 4.39 -1.82
N ILE A 69 4.77 4.93 -1.30
CA ILE A 69 4.46 6.36 -1.30
C ILE A 69 3.82 6.77 0.04
N ASN A 70 4.16 7.95 0.55
CA ASN A 70 3.49 8.54 1.72
C ASN A 70 2.54 9.69 1.32
N ASN A 71 1.86 10.30 2.29
CA ASN A 71 0.88 11.37 2.03
C ASN A 71 1.52 12.68 1.57
N ASN A 72 2.83 12.87 1.78
CA ASN A 72 3.56 14.04 1.28
C ASN A 72 4.00 13.85 -0.18
N GLY A 73 3.65 12.73 -0.83
CA GLY A 73 4.09 12.41 -2.19
C GLY A 73 5.53 11.93 -2.28
N VAL A 74 6.20 11.70 -1.14
CA VAL A 74 7.56 11.14 -1.12
C VAL A 74 7.47 9.65 -1.46
N MET A 75 8.25 9.24 -2.45
CA MET A 75 8.29 7.88 -2.95
C MET A 75 9.58 7.16 -2.57
N THR A 76 9.53 5.85 -2.43
CA THR A 76 10.72 5.00 -2.30
C THR A 76 10.58 3.74 -3.14
N TRP A 77 11.68 3.14 -3.60
CA TRP A 77 11.67 1.87 -4.35
C TRP A 77 13.02 1.17 -4.27
N CYS A 78 13.05 -0.07 -4.76
CA CYS A 78 14.28 -0.83 -5.00
C CYS A 78 14.78 -0.58 -6.42
N ARG A 79 16.03 -0.17 -6.56
CA ARG A 79 16.73 -0.11 -7.85
C ARG A 79 17.68 -1.29 -7.98
N GLY A 80 17.47 -2.16 -8.96
CA GLY A 80 18.38 -3.25 -9.28
C GLY A 80 19.57 -2.76 -10.09
N ILE A 81 20.79 -3.09 -9.65
CA ILE A 81 22.02 -2.76 -10.39
C ILE A 81 22.38 -3.93 -11.32
N GLU A 82 22.48 -3.66 -12.62
CA GLU A 82 22.83 -4.68 -13.60
C GLU A 82 24.17 -5.36 -13.26
N GLY A 83 24.20 -6.70 -13.32
CA GLY A 83 25.41 -7.50 -13.14
C GLY A 83 25.89 -7.71 -11.70
N ALA A 84 25.30 -7.04 -10.71
CA ALA A 84 25.71 -7.15 -9.31
C ALA A 84 24.83 -8.08 -8.46
N GLY A 85 23.57 -8.33 -8.87
CA GLY A 85 22.57 -9.02 -8.03
C GLY A 85 22.10 -8.17 -6.84
N ALA A 86 22.79 -7.05 -6.57
CA ALA A 86 22.48 -6.08 -5.55
C ALA A 86 21.34 -5.15 -5.94
N THR A 87 20.60 -4.70 -4.93
CA THR A 87 19.56 -3.68 -5.04
C THR A 87 19.85 -2.52 -4.09
N GLN A 88 19.54 -1.31 -4.54
CA GLN A 88 19.64 -0.07 -3.80
C GLN A 88 18.28 0.39 -3.32
N ILE A 89 18.23 1.12 -2.20
CA ILE A 89 17.02 1.82 -1.76
C ILE A 89 17.11 3.28 -2.18
N ILE A 90 16.16 3.70 -3.02
CA ILE A 90 16.04 5.07 -3.52
C ILE A 90 14.87 5.77 -2.79
N VAL A 91 15.03 7.05 -2.51
CA VAL A 91 13.95 7.97 -2.14
C VAL A 91 13.85 9.04 -3.20
N TYR A 92 12.64 9.42 -3.56
CA TYR A 92 12.35 10.51 -4.49
C TYR A 92 11.41 11.51 -3.85
N GLU A 93 11.82 12.76 -3.90
CA GLU A 93 11.12 13.91 -3.33
C GLU A 93 11.39 15.11 -4.23
N ASP A 94 10.34 15.86 -4.60
CA ASP A 94 10.45 17.09 -5.38
C ASP A 94 11.30 17.01 -6.66
N GLY A 95 11.26 15.88 -7.36
CA GLY A 95 12.04 15.69 -8.58
C GLY A 95 13.47 15.19 -8.36
N VAL A 96 13.87 14.91 -7.12
CA VAL A 96 15.24 14.55 -6.75
C VAL A 96 15.30 13.13 -6.20
N GLU A 97 16.13 12.30 -6.82
CA GLU A 97 16.47 10.97 -6.29
C GLU A 97 17.62 11.04 -5.28
N THR A 98 17.46 10.33 -4.16
CA THR A 98 18.48 10.16 -3.12
C THR A 98 18.71 8.68 -2.86
N LEU A 99 19.95 8.23 -3.01
CA LEU A 99 20.39 6.90 -2.59
C LEU A 99 20.46 6.83 -1.06
N VAL A 100 19.68 5.93 -0.46
CA VAL A 100 19.59 5.76 1.00
C VAL A 100 20.45 4.61 1.49
N ALA A 101 20.42 3.50 0.78
CA ALA A 101 21.16 2.30 1.13
C ALA A 101 21.72 1.66 -0.14
N GLU A 102 23.00 1.31 -0.07
CA GLU A 102 23.71 0.51 -1.06
C GLU A 102 24.29 -0.68 -0.31
N ASN A 103 23.73 -1.87 -0.53
CA ASN A 103 24.21 -3.10 0.06
C ASN A 103 24.78 -3.98 -1.06
N PRO A 104 26.01 -4.53 -0.93
CA PRO A 104 26.61 -5.40 -1.92
C PRO A 104 25.83 -6.72 -2.17
N VAL A 105 24.92 -7.11 -1.27
CA VAL A 105 24.16 -8.36 -1.37
C VAL A 105 22.74 -8.11 -1.88
N ALA A 106 21.90 -7.38 -1.14
CA ALA A 106 20.63 -6.80 -1.61
C ALA A 106 19.92 -6.01 -0.49
N ALA A 107 19.25 -4.91 -0.86
CA ALA A 107 18.29 -4.21 0.00
C ALA A 107 16.92 -4.16 -0.69
N THR A 108 15.87 -4.71 -0.07
CA THR A 108 14.57 -4.94 -0.73
C THR A 108 13.36 -4.53 0.09
N GLY A 109 12.27 -4.24 -0.60
CA GLY A 109 10.96 -3.96 0.01
C GLY A 109 10.97 -2.74 0.92
N PRO A 110 11.39 -1.55 0.43
CA PRO A 110 11.29 -0.35 1.22
C PRO A 110 9.82 -0.03 1.51
N THR A 111 9.58 0.49 2.71
CA THR A 111 8.33 1.13 3.07
C THR A 111 8.62 2.49 3.70
N ILE A 112 7.72 3.44 3.48
CA ILE A 112 7.82 4.82 3.97
C ILE A 112 6.53 5.21 4.70
N ASN A 113 6.66 6.00 5.77
CA ASN A 113 5.51 6.59 6.48
C ASN A 113 5.47 8.13 6.30
N ASN A 114 4.47 8.79 6.87
CA ASN A 114 4.29 10.26 6.79
C ASN A 114 5.29 11.08 7.61
N GLN A 115 6.15 10.42 8.39
CA GLN A 115 7.29 11.03 9.09
C GLN A 115 8.62 10.76 8.36
N GLU A 116 8.56 10.26 7.12
CA GLU A 116 9.72 9.86 6.31
C GLU A 116 10.64 8.84 7.01
N HIS A 117 10.07 8.06 7.93
CA HIS A 117 10.74 6.87 8.43
C HIS A 117 10.72 5.82 7.32
N LEU A 118 11.86 5.16 7.10
CA LEU A 118 11.99 4.09 6.12
C LEU A 118 12.29 2.77 6.80
N GLY A 119 11.67 1.70 6.33
CA GLY A 119 11.96 0.33 6.73
C GLY A 119 12.26 -0.51 5.49
N TRP A 120 13.26 -1.38 5.53
CA TRP A 120 13.56 -2.30 4.43
C TRP A 120 14.23 -3.57 4.94
N THR A 121 14.28 -4.58 4.10
CA THR A 121 15.02 -5.83 4.35
C THR A 121 16.43 -5.71 3.76
N GLU A 122 17.46 -6.02 4.54
CA GLU A 122 18.85 -6.15 4.10
C GLU A 122 19.27 -7.62 4.14
N TRP A 123 19.65 -8.16 2.99
CA TRP A 123 20.10 -9.55 2.87
C TRP A 123 21.59 -9.66 3.16
N TRP A 124 21.99 -10.73 3.85
CA TRP A 124 23.39 -11.01 4.17
C TRP A 124 24.00 -12.13 3.31
N GLY A 125 23.16 -12.97 2.71
CA GLY A 125 23.63 -14.11 1.92
C GLY A 125 24.34 -15.16 2.78
N THR A 126 23.89 -15.33 4.02
CA THR A 126 24.42 -16.29 5.01
C THR A 126 23.32 -17.15 5.60
N GLY A 127 23.69 -18.06 6.50
CA GLY A 127 22.74 -18.86 7.28
C GLY A 127 22.13 -20.02 6.51
N CYS A 128 20.96 -20.45 6.93
CA CYS A 128 20.25 -21.55 6.27
C CYS A 128 19.75 -21.10 4.90
N GLU A 129 20.14 -21.85 3.86
CA GLU A 129 19.84 -21.55 2.45
C GLU A 129 20.34 -20.18 1.96
N ASP A 130 21.40 -19.63 2.58
CA ASP A 130 21.96 -18.31 2.27
C ASP A 130 20.90 -17.17 2.34
N SER A 131 19.92 -17.34 3.22
CA SER A 131 18.72 -16.49 3.27
C SER A 131 18.71 -15.47 4.40
N ASP A 132 19.71 -15.43 5.29
CA ASP A 132 19.71 -14.50 6.42
C ASP A 132 19.49 -13.06 5.96
N ALA A 133 18.61 -12.37 6.68
CA ALA A 133 18.24 -11.01 6.38
C ALA A 133 17.86 -10.26 7.65
N ASP A 134 18.06 -8.96 7.66
CA ASP A 134 17.69 -8.08 8.76
C ASP A 134 16.75 -6.96 8.32
N ILE A 135 16.01 -6.41 9.28
CA ILE A 135 15.23 -5.19 9.09
C ILE A 135 16.07 -3.98 9.44
N ALA A 136 16.35 -3.17 8.44
CA ALA A 136 16.90 -1.84 8.61
C ALA A 136 15.77 -0.82 8.78
N LEU A 137 16.01 0.16 9.65
CA LEU A 137 15.08 1.23 9.95
C LEU A 137 15.84 2.56 9.95
N ARG A 138 15.43 3.49 9.09
CA ARG A 138 15.93 4.86 9.04
C ARG A 138 14.95 5.80 9.77
N ARG A 139 15.46 6.56 10.74
CA ARG A 139 14.75 7.70 11.35
C ARG A 139 15.68 8.89 11.47
N ASN A 140 15.22 10.09 11.13
CA ASN A 140 16.03 11.32 11.20
C ASN A 140 17.42 11.14 10.53
N HIS A 141 17.44 10.57 9.32
CA HIS A 141 18.66 10.27 8.57
C HIS A 141 19.63 9.25 9.20
N ARG A 142 19.24 8.54 10.27
CA ARG A 142 20.05 7.50 10.90
C ARG A 142 19.47 6.13 10.64
N VAL A 143 20.29 5.25 10.08
CA VAL A 143 19.95 3.84 9.85
C VAL A 143 20.38 3.01 11.06
N ARG A 144 19.55 2.05 11.44
CA ARG A 144 19.88 0.99 12.41
C ARG A 144 19.22 -0.33 12.00
N MET A 145 19.83 -1.43 12.37
CA MET A 145 19.18 -2.74 12.32
C MET A 145 18.29 -2.90 13.56
N VAL A 146 17.08 -3.40 13.39
CA VAL A 146 16.13 -3.66 14.49
C VAL A 146 15.88 -5.14 14.76
N SER A 147 16.34 -6.01 13.87
CA SER A 147 16.44 -7.46 14.07
C SER A 147 17.87 -7.87 14.45
N ASP A 148 18.06 -9.15 14.80
CA ASP A 148 19.27 -9.65 15.46
C ASP A 148 20.27 -10.39 14.55
N GLY A 149 20.02 -10.48 13.25
CA GLY A 149 20.90 -11.08 12.25
C GLY A 149 21.04 -12.59 12.34
N THR A 150 20.16 -13.29 13.07
CA THR A 150 20.27 -14.75 13.28
C THR A 150 19.36 -15.59 12.40
N ASN A 151 18.36 -14.97 11.80
CA ASN A 151 17.32 -15.57 10.99
C ASN A 151 17.02 -14.69 9.78
N THR A 152 16.08 -15.11 8.95
CA THR A 152 15.66 -14.38 7.77
C THR A 152 14.51 -13.43 8.11
N ASN A 153 14.82 -12.18 8.42
CA ASN A 153 13.82 -11.16 8.75
C ASN A 153 13.36 -10.43 7.49
N GLN A 154 12.06 -10.46 7.18
CA GLN A 154 11.49 -9.87 5.96
C GLN A 154 10.14 -9.18 6.21
N ALA A 155 9.62 -8.52 5.16
CA ALA A 155 8.29 -7.91 5.14
C ALA A 155 8.09 -6.86 6.25
N ALA A 156 9.01 -5.90 6.32
CA ALA A 156 8.87 -4.75 7.20
C ALA A 156 7.58 -3.96 6.87
N ALA A 157 6.80 -3.65 7.89
CA ALA A 157 5.69 -2.70 7.79
C ALA A 157 5.82 -1.63 8.88
N LEU A 158 5.53 -0.37 8.51
CA LEU A 158 5.63 0.80 9.37
C LEU A 158 4.27 1.48 9.51
N ASN A 159 4.06 2.12 10.64
CA ASN A 159 2.97 3.08 10.83
C ASN A 159 3.53 4.50 11.05
N ASN A 160 2.69 5.52 11.07
CA ASN A 160 3.08 6.93 11.20
C ASN A 160 3.60 7.30 12.58
N VAL A 161 3.34 6.50 13.63
CA VAL A 161 3.93 6.72 14.96
C VAL A 161 5.34 6.12 15.09
N GLY A 162 5.85 5.50 14.04
CA GLY A 162 7.16 4.87 14.04
C GLY A 162 7.19 3.59 14.86
N MET A 163 6.16 2.76 14.79
CA MET A 163 6.26 1.35 15.12
C MET A 163 6.66 0.58 13.86
N CYS A 164 7.29 -0.58 14.04
CA CYS A 164 7.70 -1.45 12.95
C CYS A 164 7.32 -2.90 13.28
N THR A 165 6.86 -3.65 12.29
CA THR A 165 6.63 -5.09 12.40
C THR A 165 7.31 -5.81 11.24
N TRP A 166 7.66 -7.09 11.42
CA TRP A 166 8.26 -7.94 10.40
C TRP A 166 8.01 -9.41 10.70
N THR A 167 8.31 -10.25 9.71
CA THR A 167 8.34 -11.70 9.88
C THR A 167 9.79 -12.15 10.06
N ASP A 168 10.02 -12.95 11.09
CA ASP A 168 11.27 -13.66 11.36
C ASP A 168 11.10 -15.12 10.92
N TYR A 169 11.78 -15.52 9.85
CA TYR A 169 11.73 -16.87 9.30
C TYR A 169 12.96 -17.68 9.74
N ASP A 170 12.72 -18.86 10.30
CA ASP A 170 13.75 -19.88 10.52
C ASP A 170 13.56 -21.01 9.50
N PHE A 171 14.42 -21.01 8.48
CA PHE A 171 14.44 -22.01 7.41
C PHE A 171 15.32 -23.23 7.72
N CYS A 172 15.96 -23.28 8.89
CA CYS A 172 16.78 -24.43 9.28
C CYS A 172 15.98 -25.70 9.63
N PRO A 173 14.84 -25.64 10.34
CA PRO A 173 14.02 -26.82 10.62
C PRO A 173 13.15 -27.21 9.41
N GLU A 174 12.73 -28.48 9.37
CA GLU A 174 11.77 -29.02 8.41
C GLU A 174 10.56 -29.59 9.18
N PRO A 175 9.36 -29.00 9.08
CA PRO A 175 9.05 -27.79 8.31
C PRO A 175 9.70 -26.53 8.91
N TRP A 176 9.90 -25.51 8.07
CA TRP A 176 10.39 -24.20 8.52
C TRP A 176 9.40 -23.54 9.48
N GLU A 177 9.91 -22.68 10.36
CA GLU A 177 9.14 -21.95 11.37
C GLU A 177 9.18 -20.44 11.13
N SER A 178 8.22 -19.69 11.65
CA SER A 178 8.28 -18.23 11.62
C SER A 178 7.60 -17.57 12.81
N ARG A 179 7.93 -16.30 13.05
CA ARG A 179 7.37 -15.47 14.12
C ARG A 179 7.09 -14.07 13.60
N VAL A 180 6.06 -13.43 14.17
CA VAL A 180 5.76 -12.02 13.92
C VAL A 180 6.34 -11.21 15.06
N TRP A 181 7.20 -10.25 14.70
CA TRP A 181 7.85 -9.34 15.62
C TRP A 181 7.24 -7.95 15.54
N TYR A 182 7.32 -7.24 16.66
CA TYR A 182 6.91 -5.87 16.83
C TYR A 182 8.03 -5.09 17.51
N TYR A 183 8.29 -3.90 16.99
CA TYR A 183 9.28 -2.97 17.50
C TYR A 183 8.67 -1.62 17.79
N ASP A 184 8.87 -1.15 19.01
CA ASP A 184 8.52 0.19 19.44
C ASP A 184 9.54 0.73 20.45
N ASN A 185 9.87 2.02 20.33
CA ASN A 185 10.67 2.76 21.32
C ASN A 185 11.95 2.06 21.83
N GLY A 186 12.70 1.37 20.97
CA GLY A 186 13.93 0.69 21.38
C GLY A 186 13.78 -0.81 21.62
N VAL A 187 12.55 -1.32 21.67
CA VAL A 187 12.26 -2.67 22.17
C VAL A 187 11.59 -3.49 21.08
N ALA A 188 12.21 -4.62 20.72
CA ALA A 188 11.62 -5.66 19.88
C ALA A 188 10.99 -6.76 20.76
N ARG A 189 9.84 -7.29 20.34
CA ARG A 189 9.18 -8.45 20.96
C ARG A 189 8.42 -9.28 19.93
N VAL A 190 8.33 -10.58 20.18
CA VAL A 190 7.44 -11.49 19.44
C VAL A 190 5.99 -11.30 19.90
N ILE A 191 5.05 -11.24 18.97
CA ILE A 191 3.60 -11.11 19.25
C ILE A 191 2.78 -12.30 18.77
N SER A 192 3.31 -13.10 17.84
CA SER A 192 2.74 -14.40 17.48
C SER A 192 2.92 -15.42 18.61
N GLN A 193 2.10 -16.47 18.62
CA GLN A 193 2.17 -17.53 19.62
C GLN A 193 2.86 -18.77 19.05
N ASP A 194 3.56 -19.54 19.89
CA ASP A 194 4.36 -20.70 19.46
C ASP A 194 3.55 -21.81 18.78
N TRP A 195 2.23 -21.88 19.04
CA TRP A 195 1.34 -22.86 18.42
C TRP A 195 0.81 -22.42 17.06
N MET A 196 1.09 -21.19 16.62
CA MET A 196 0.68 -20.71 15.30
C MET A 196 1.57 -21.32 14.22
N HIS A 197 0.95 -21.91 13.21
CA HIS A 197 1.67 -22.45 12.07
C HIS A 197 2.10 -21.30 11.15
N GLN A 198 3.40 -21.02 11.13
CA GLN A 198 4.04 -20.14 10.14
C GLN A 198 3.40 -18.73 10.01
N PRO A 199 3.29 -17.96 11.12
CA PRO A 199 2.77 -16.60 11.10
C PRO A 199 3.71 -15.66 10.31
N GLN A 200 3.15 -14.84 9.41
CA GLN A 200 3.91 -14.07 8.44
C GLN A 200 3.13 -12.91 7.79
N VAL A 201 3.86 -12.04 7.10
CA VAL A 201 3.34 -10.89 6.35
C VAL A 201 2.48 -9.96 7.24
N PRO A 202 3.05 -9.42 8.34
CA PRO A 202 2.32 -8.52 9.21
C PRO A 202 2.15 -7.15 8.58
N THR A 203 1.07 -6.47 8.96
CA THR A 203 0.76 -5.09 8.62
C THR A 203 0.27 -4.38 9.87
N ILE A 204 0.44 -3.06 9.94
CA ILE A 204 0.22 -2.28 11.15
C ILE A 204 -0.43 -0.94 10.80
N ASN A 205 -1.34 -0.47 11.65
CA ASN A 205 -1.92 0.88 11.56
C ASN A 205 -1.42 1.78 12.71
N ASP A 206 -1.81 3.04 12.73
CA ASP A 206 -1.33 4.08 13.66
C ASP A 206 -1.80 3.87 15.10
N SER A 207 -2.86 3.11 15.33
CA SER A 207 -3.26 2.70 16.68
C SER A 207 -2.41 1.55 17.24
N GLY A 208 -1.51 0.98 16.43
CA GLY A 208 -0.70 -0.17 16.80
C GLY A 208 -1.44 -1.50 16.66
N THR A 209 -2.59 -1.52 15.98
CA THR A 209 -3.24 -2.79 15.61
C THR A 209 -2.41 -3.47 14.53
N ILE A 210 -2.12 -4.75 14.71
CA ILE A 210 -1.30 -5.54 13.78
C ILE A 210 -2.11 -6.72 13.26
N VAL A 211 -2.10 -6.94 11.95
CA VAL A 211 -2.78 -8.06 11.28
C VAL A 211 -1.76 -8.84 10.45
N TRP A 212 -1.81 -10.17 10.52
CA TRP A 212 -0.93 -11.05 9.75
C TRP A 212 -1.68 -12.31 9.32
N MET A 213 -1.06 -13.09 8.44
CA MET A 213 -1.56 -14.41 8.09
C MET A 213 -0.77 -15.52 8.80
N ALA A 214 -1.40 -16.63 9.12
CA ALA A 214 -0.75 -17.87 9.54
C ALA A 214 -1.21 -18.99 8.59
N THR A 215 -0.32 -19.93 8.27
CA THR A 215 -0.60 -20.99 7.29
C THR A 215 -0.49 -22.36 7.94
N ASP A 216 -1.62 -22.99 8.22
CA ASP A 216 -1.70 -24.43 8.48
C ASP A 216 -1.98 -25.21 7.18
N ILE A 217 -2.72 -24.59 6.24
CA ILE A 217 -3.18 -25.17 4.97
C ILE A 217 -3.33 -24.09 3.88
N SER A 218 -3.58 -24.50 2.63
CA SER A 218 -3.60 -23.68 1.41
C SER A 218 -4.48 -22.43 1.39
N GLU A 219 -5.32 -22.22 2.41
CA GLU A 219 -6.31 -21.12 2.45
C GLU A 219 -5.98 -20.01 3.46
N GLY A 220 -4.96 -20.20 4.32
CA GLY A 220 -4.47 -19.22 5.32
C GLY A 220 -5.49 -18.85 6.41
N GLU A 221 -5.04 -18.47 7.59
CA GLU A 221 -5.86 -17.86 8.65
C GLU A 221 -5.39 -16.42 8.87
N LEU A 222 -6.28 -15.50 9.23
CA LEU A 222 -5.90 -14.15 9.61
C LEU A 222 -5.99 -13.98 11.12
N TRP A 223 -4.94 -13.38 11.67
CA TRP A 223 -4.78 -13.12 13.09
C TRP A 223 -4.57 -11.64 13.32
N ILE A 224 -5.03 -11.16 14.47
CA ILE A 224 -4.97 -9.76 14.84
C ILE A 224 -4.43 -9.60 16.26
N TRP A 225 -3.56 -8.61 16.45
CA TRP A 225 -3.03 -8.20 17.73
C TRP A 225 -3.46 -6.77 18.03
N ARG A 226 -4.06 -6.58 19.22
CA ARG A 226 -4.47 -5.27 19.75
C ARG A 226 -4.23 -5.27 21.25
N ASP A 227 -3.56 -4.24 21.75
CA ASP A 227 -3.36 -4.01 23.19
C ASP A 227 -2.81 -5.23 23.96
N GLY A 228 -1.89 -5.98 23.35
CA GLY A 228 -1.28 -7.15 23.98
C GLY A 228 -2.06 -8.46 23.85
N VAL A 229 -3.22 -8.45 23.19
CA VAL A 229 -4.06 -9.63 22.96
C VAL A 229 -3.98 -10.05 21.50
N THR A 230 -3.72 -11.34 21.28
CA THR A 230 -3.76 -11.97 19.94
C THR A 230 -5.02 -12.81 19.80
N GLU A 231 -5.81 -12.55 18.77
CA GLU A 231 -7.04 -13.29 18.46
C GLU A 231 -7.13 -13.65 16.96
N ARG A 232 -7.90 -14.70 16.64
CA ARG A 232 -8.14 -15.09 15.25
C ARG A 232 -9.24 -14.21 14.69
N LEU A 233 -8.95 -13.49 13.61
CA LEU A 233 -9.94 -12.69 12.89
C LEU A 233 -10.83 -13.57 12.01
N THR A 234 -10.23 -14.52 11.29
CA THR A 234 -10.94 -15.46 10.41
C THR A 234 -10.08 -16.69 10.13
N ASP A 235 -10.72 -17.81 9.82
CA ASP A 235 -10.09 -19.10 9.47
C ASP A 235 -9.81 -19.26 7.96
N TRP A 236 -9.92 -18.17 7.21
CA TRP A 236 -9.58 -18.09 5.79
C TRP A 236 -8.91 -16.75 5.46
N GLY A 237 -8.12 -16.70 4.40
CA GLY A 237 -7.57 -15.45 3.87
C GLY A 237 -6.05 -15.34 4.04
N SER A 238 -5.46 -14.42 3.30
CA SER A 238 -4.02 -14.25 3.17
C SER A 238 -3.67 -12.81 2.78
N ASN A 239 -2.41 -12.42 3.00
CA ASN A 239 -1.88 -11.11 2.61
C ASN A 239 -2.76 -9.93 3.06
N PRO A 240 -3.04 -9.79 4.37
CA PRO A 240 -3.85 -8.68 4.86
C PRO A 240 -3.13 -7.34 4.69
N ARG A 241 -3.89 -6.26 4.57
CA ARG A 241 -3.46 -4.85 4.76
C ARG A 241 -4.50 -4.16 5.62
N ILE A 242 -4.07 -3.30 6.54
CA ILE A 242 -4.93 -2.60 7.49
C ILE A 242 -4.74 -1.09 7.39
N ASN A 243 -5.83 -0.32 7.46
CA ASN A 243 -5.79 1.14 7.58
C ASN A 243 -6.02 1.63 9.03
N ASN A 244 -5.97 2.92 9.28
CA ASN A 244 -6.17 3.52 10.60
C ASN A 244 -7.61 3.47 11.11
N ARG A 245 -8.60 3.23 10.23
CA ARG A 245 -9.97 2.93 10.64
C ARG A 245 -10.14 1.49 11.14
N GLY A 246 -9.15 0.64 10.91
CA GLY A 246 -9.22 -0.78 11.22
C GLY A 246 -9.94 -1.61 10.15
N ASP A 247 -10.22 -1.03 8.98
CA ASP A 247 -10.61 -1.79 7.79
C ASP A 247 -9.44 -2.68 7.39
N ILE A 248 -9.74 -3.91 6.99
CA ILE A 248 -8.72 -4.86 6.55
C ILE A 248 -9.07 -5.32 5.15
N VAL A 249 -8.17 -5.16 4.20
CA VAL A 249 -8.28 -5.79 2.87
C VAL A 249 -7.42 -7.04 2.83
N MET A 250 -7.90 -8.11 2.20
CA MET A 250 -7.22 -9.40 2.17
C MET A 250 -7.53 -10.17 0.91
N ARG A 251 -6.67 -11.15 0.61
CA ARG A 251 -6.86 -12.09 -0.49
C ARG A 251 -7.46 -13.38 0.03
N ARG A 252 -8.51 -13.89 -0.62
CA ARG A 252 -9.06 -15.22 -0.35
C ARG A 252 -8.94 -16.14 -1.56
N SER A 253 -8.55 -17.37 -1.35
CA SER A 253 -8.67 -18.48 -2.31
C SER A 253 -9.58 -19.54 -1.70
N TYR A 254 -10.51 -20.09 -2.48
CA TYR A 254 -11.36 -21.19 -2.03
C TYR A 254 -11.76 -22.09 -3.20
N GLU A 255 -12.21 -23.30 -2.88
CA GLU A 255 -12.60 -24.31 -3.86
C GLU A 255 -13.66 -23.80 -4.85
N GLY A 256 -13.46 -24.08 -6.13
CA GLY A 256 -14.39 -23.75 -7.21
C GLY A 256 -14.14 -22.41 -7.91
N LEU A 257 -13.25 -21.56 -7.38
CA LEU A 257 -12.78 -20.37 -8.09
C LEU A 257 -11.57 -20.65 -8.98
N ARG A 258 -11.41 -19.85 -10.04
CA ARG A 258 -10.23 -19.90 -10.92
C ARG A 258 -9.00 -19.18 -10.34
N GLY A 259 -9.10 -18.68 -9.11
CA GLY A 259 -8.00 -18.08 -8.37
C GLY A 259 -8.49 -17.15 -7.27
N PRO A 260 -7.60 -16.31 -6.74
CA PRO A 260 -7.93 -15.45 -5.63
C PRO A 260 -8.78 -14.24 -5.99
N HIS A 261 -9.54 -13.80 -4.99
CA HIS A 261 -10.28 -12.55 -5.00
C HIS A 261 -9.94 -11.69 -3.78
N VAL A 262 -10.14 -10.39 -3.94
CA VAL A 262 -10.00 -9.39 -2.89
C VAL A 262 -11.28 -9.31 -2.08
N TRP A 263 -11.11 -9.28 -0.76
CA TRP A 263 -12.15 -9.10 0.23
C TRP A 263 -11.80 -7.93 1.15
N LEU A 264 -12.81 -7.24 1.65
CA LEU A 264 -12.73 -6.16 2.63
C LEU A 264 -13.45 -6.59 3.91
N TYR A 265 -12.82 -6.44 5.05
CA TYR A 265 -13.43 -6.53 6.37
C TYR A 265 -13.63 -5.11 6.88
N ARG A 266 -14.90 -4.72 7.04
CA ARG A 266 -15.33 -3.38 7.49
C ARG A 266 -16.56 -3.56 8.36
N ASP A 267 -16.61 -2.86 9.49
CA ASP A 267 -17.77 -2.84 10.41
C ASP A 267 -18.27 -4.23 10.85
N GLY A 268 -17.35 -5.21 10.95
CA GLY A 268 -17.69 -6.58 11.33
C GLY A 268 -18.17 -7.47 10.18
N GLU A 269 -18.25 -6.95 8.95
CA GLU A 269 -18.70 -7.67 7.77
C GLU A 269 -17.57 -7.91 6.77
N PHE A 270 -17.68 -9.01 6.02
CA PHE A 270 -16.76 -9.34 4.93
C PHE A 270 -17.44 -9.11 3.57
N LEU A 271 -16.87 -8.24 2.76
CA LEU A 271 -17.35 -7.84 1.44
C LEU A 271 -16.41 -8.36 0.34
N GLN A 272 -16.94 -9.11 -0.63
CA GLN A 272 -16.17 -9.58 -1.77
C GLN A 272 -16.00 -8.46 -2.81
N ILE A 273 -14.89 -7.73 -2.77
CA ILE A 273 -14.64 -6.56 -3.65
C ILE A 273 -14.51 -6.95 -5.12
N THR A 274 -13.89 -8.10 -5.41
CA THR A 274 -13.70 -8.58 -6.78
C THR A 274 -14.39 -9.92 -7.00
N ASP A 275 -15.02 -10.08 -8.15
CA ASP A 275 -15.60 -11.34 -8.61
C ASP A 275 -15.32 -11.48 -10.11
N GLY A 276 -15.01 -12.68 -10.58
CA GLY A 276 -14.74 -12.91 -12.00
C GLY A 276 -13.71 -14.00 -12.30
N PRO A 277 -13.35 -14.19 -13.58
CA PRO A 277 -12.45 -15.27 -14.00
C PRO A 277 -10.97 -14.98 -13.71
N ASN A 278 -10.59 -13.71 -13.53
CA ASN A 278 -9.21 -13.29 -13.33
C ASN A 278 -8.80 -13.40 -11.86
N LYS A 279 -7.49 -13.55 -11.64
CA LYS A 279 -6.92 -13.57 -10.29
C LYS A 279 -6.72 -12.14 -9.84
N HIS A 280 -7.09 -11.84 -8.61
CA HIS A 280 -6.89 -10.53 -8.01
C HIS A 280 -6.00 -10.66 -6.77
N TRP A 281 -5.07 -9.75 -6.65
CA TRP A 281 -4.11 -9.66 -5.55
C TRP A 281 -4.34 -8.37 -4.80
N VAL A 282 -4.02 -8.37 -3.50
CA VAL A 282 -4.18 -7.21 -2.61
C VAL A 282 -2.83 -6.51 -2.37
N PRO A 283 -2.60 -5.36 -3.01
CA PRO A 283 -1.51 -4.45 -2.74
C PRO A 283 -1.75 -3.52 -1.56
N ASP A 284 -2.87 -2.77 -1.46
CA ASP A 284 -3.00 -1.74 -0.40
C ASP A 284 -4.41 -1.19 -0.14
N ILE A 285 -4.58 -0.51 1.00
CA ILE A 285 -5.78 0.23 1.41
C ILE A 285 -5.37 1.53 2.15
N ASN A 286 -6.13 2.61 1.97
CA ASN A 286 -5.96 3.87 2.72
C ASN A 286 -7.09 4.10 3.75
N ASP A 287 -6.99 5.13 4.58
CA ASP A 287 -7.95 5.47 5.64
C ASP A 287 -9.30 5.92 5.12
N HIS A 288 -9.39 6.33 3.86
CA HIS A 288 -10.66 6.57 3.21
C HIS A 288 -11.34 5.28 2.76
N GLY A 289 -10.62 4.15 2.78
CA GLY A 289 -11.13 2.84 2.40
C GLY A 289 -11.06 2.57 0.91
N GLU A 290 -10.28 3.36 0.19
CA GLU A 290 -9.94 3.12 -1.20
C GLU A 290 -8.92 1.98 -1.26
N ILE A 291 -9.02 1.14 -2.29
CA ILE A 291 -8.23 -0.09 -2.40
C ILE A 291 -7.58 -0.09 -3.77
N VAL A 292 -6.26 -0.26 -3.82
CA VAL A 292 -5.57 -0.56 -5.07
C VAL A 292 -5.38 -2.07 -5.18
N LEU A 293 -5.58 -2.64 -6.36
CA LEU A 293 -5.45 -4.08 -6.62
C LEU A 293 -4.78 -4.42 -7.95
N ARG A 294 -4.11 -5.58 -8.00
CA ARG A 294 -3.54 -6.13 -9.23
C ARG A 294 -4.45 -7.23 -9.77
N MET A 295 -4.80 -7.16 -11.03
CA MET A 295 -5.54 -8.20 -11.74
C MET A 295 -4.63 -8.92 -12.72
N ASP A 296 -4.61 -10.25 -12.68
CA ASP A 296 -3.81 -11.07 -13.60
C ASP A 296 -4.70 -11.67 -14.70
N TYR A 297 -4.35 -11.39 -15.96
CA TYR A 297 -4.91 -12.11 -17.12
C TYR A 297 -4.08 -13.33 -17.47
N THR A 298 -2.76 -13.16 -17.47
CA THR A 298 -1.78 -14.20 -17.77
C THR A 298 -0.56 -14.04 -16.86
N ALA A 299 0.41 -14.94 -16.96
CA ALA A 299 1.67 -14.81 -16.23
C ALA A 299 2.53 -13.59 -16.64
N GLN A 300 2.21 -12.93 -17.76
CA GLN A 300 3.00 -11.82 -18.31
C GLN A 300 2.20 -10.53 -18.52
N SER A 301 0.91 -10.54 -18.24
CA SER A 301 0.03 -9.39 -18.41
C SER A 301 -0.88 -9.26 -17.20
N THR A 302 -0.74 -8.12 -16.55
CA THR A 302 -1.43 -7.74 -15.32
C THR A 302 -1.77 -6.26 -15.39
N ASP A 303 -2.90 -5.88 -14.83
CA ASP A 303 -3.35 -4.50 -14.75
C ASP A 303 -3.54 -4.06 -13.30
N ILE A 304 -3.51 -2.74 -13.09
CA ILE A 304 -3.87 -2.10 -11.83
C ILE A 304 -5.35 -1.71 -11.89
N LEU A 305 -6.10 -2.10 -10.86
CA LEU A 305 -7.42 -1.57 -10.58
C LEU A 305 -7.38 -0.73 -9.32
N PHE A 306 -8.29 0.22 -9.24
CA PHE A 306 -8.44 1.13 -8.13
C PHE A 306 -9.91 1.23 -7.74
N MET A 307 -10.25 0.73 -6.55
CA MET A 307 -11.52 1.02 -5.91
C MET A 307 -11.39 2.38 -5.24
N ARG A 308 -12.05 3.38 -5.81
CA ARG A 308 -11.99 4.77 -5.31
C ARG A 308 -13.38 5.28 -4.96
N ARG A 309 -13.44 6.34 -4.18
CA ARG A 309 -14.70 7.07 -3.96
C ARG A 309 -15.19 7.68 -5.28
N ILE A 310 -16.50 7.63 -5.50
CA ILE A 310 -17.13 8.29 -6.65
C ILE A 310 -17.08 9.79 -6.41
N ARG A 311 -16.72 10.55 -7.44
CA ARG A 311 -16.75 12.02 -7.40
C ARG A 311 -18.15 12.53 -7.68
N THR A 312 -18.98 12.46 -6.66
CA THR A 312 -20.36 12.93 -6.71
C THR A 312 -20.47 14.39 -6.32
N GLY A 313 -19.52 14.91 -5.52
CA GLY A 313 -19.59 16.20 -4.84
C GLY A 313 -20.24 16.11 -3.46
N GLU A 314 -20.68 14.91 -3.08
CA GLU A 314 -21.06 14.54 -1.73
C GLU A 314 -19.77 14.18 -0.98
N PHE A 315 -19.51 14.91 0.09
CA PHE A 315 -18.23 14.85 0.81
C PHE A 315 -18.26 13.86 1.96
N ASP A 316 -19.39 13.72 2.66
CA ASP A 316 -19.50 12.83 3.83
C ASP A 316 -20.11 11.45 3.52
N PHE A 317 -20.52 11.23 2.26
CA PHE A 317 -20.99 9.96 1.73
C PHE A 317 -22.26 9.40 2.43
N ASP A 318 -23.16 10.27 2.89
CA ASP A 318 -24.37 9.90 3.62
C ASP A 318 -25.63 9.61 2.76
N GLY A 319 -25.52 9.80 1.44
CA GLY A 319 -26.51 9.56 0.41
C GLY A 319 -27.30 10.80 -0.01
N ASP A 320 -26.93 12.00 0.45
CA ASP A 320 -27.54 13.25 -0.02
C ASP A 320 -26.55 14.35 -0.41
N PHE A 321 -27.06 15.57 -0.59
CA PHE A 321 -26.28 16.72 -1.05
C PHE A 321 -26.83 17.94 -0.33
N ASP A 322 -26.15 18.36 0.73
CA ASP A 322 -26.66 19.35 1.68
C ASP A 322 -25.61 20.38 2.16
N LEU A 323 -25.96 21.14 3.19
CA LEU A 323 -25.08 22.19 3.73
C LEU A 323 -23.78 21.67 4.34
N VAL A 324 -23.72 20.41 4.77
CA VAL A 324 -22.48 19.77 5.23
C VAL A 324 -21.53 19.66 4.06
N ASP A 325 -21.96 19.10 2.94
CA ASP A 325 -21.14 19.00 1.72
C ASP A 325 -20.73 20.38 1.20
N HIS A 326 -21.67 21.32 1.16
CA HIS A 326 -21.39 22.69 0.71
C HIS A 326 -20.35 23.39 1.60
N ARG A 327 -20.34 23.11 2.90
CA ARG A 327 -19.35 23.70 3.81
C ARG A 327 -17.95 23.25 3.45
N GLU A 328 -17.76 21.96 3.21
CA GLU A 328 -16.47 21.39 2.82
C GLU A 328 -16.06 21.92 1.44
N TRP A 329 -17.02 22.08 0.53
CA TRP A 329 -16.80 22.78 -0.72
C TRP A 329 -16.19 24.17 -0.55
N THR A 330 -16.74 24.99 0.33
CA THR A 330 -16.20 26.35 0.53
C THR A 330 -14.81 26.37 1.16
N ALA A 331 -14.43 25.31 1.88
CA ALA A 331 -13.08 25.15 2.40
C ALA A 331 -12.09 24.76 1.29
N CYS A 332 -12.58 24.03 0.29
CA CYS A 332 -11.82 23.54 -0.84
C CYS A 332 -11.79 24.47 -2.05
N LEU A 333 -12.70 25.45 -2.13
CA LEU A 333 -12.79 26.36 -3.26
C LEU A 333 -11.51 27.19 -3.38
N ASP A 334 -10.66 26.77 -4.30
CA ASP A 334 -9.46 27.49 -4.67
C ASP A 334 -9.83 28.37 -5.87
N GLY A 335 -9.72 29.69 -5.73
CA GLY A 335 -10.14 30.61 -6.80
C GLY A 335 -9.42 30.35 -8.12
N PRO A 336 -9.86 30.92 -9.26
CA PRO A 336 -9.35 30.64 -10.61
C PRO A 336 -7.86 30.98 -10.83
N ASP A 337 -7.20 31.55 -9.82
CA ASP A 337 -5.79 31.89 -9.78
C ASP A 337 -4.99 30.93 -8.87
N PHE A 338 -5.45 29.69 -8.63
CA PHE A 338 -4.64 28.65 -7.97
C PHE A 338 -3.45 28.27 -8.87
N LEU A 339 -2.45 29.15 -8.85
CA LEU A 339 -1.11 28.80 -9.26
C LEU A 339 -0.56 27.93 -8.12
N ALA A 340 -0.37 26.65 -8.38
CA ALA A 340 0.36 25.68 -7.54
C ALA A 340 1.76 26.16 -7.06
N ARG A 341 2.19 27.38 -7.42
CA ARG A 341 3.45 28.02 -7.07
C ARG A 341 3.39 29.01 -5.89
N HIS A 342 2.22 29.41 -5.38
CA HIS A 342 2.13 30.51 -4.39
C HIS A 342 1.48 30.15 -3.04
N ARG A 343 1.09 28.89 -2.82
CA ARG A 343 0.94 28.33 -1.47
C ARG A 343 1.92 27.16 -1.32
N VAL A 344 2.78 27.29 -0.32
CA VAL A 344 3.55 26.21 0.31
C VAL A 344 2.65 25.85 1.49
N ASP A 345 1.68 24.94 1.38
CA ASP A 345 1.82 23.51 1.15
C ASP A 345 0.61 22.96 0.34
N PRO A 346 0.81 22.48 -0.91
CA PRO A 346 -0.23 21.88 -1.74
C PRO A 346 -0.68 20.48 -1.31
N THR A 347 0.03 19.85 -0.37
CA THR A 347 -0.22 18.47 0.06
C THR A 347 -1.37 18.34 1.05
N ASP A 348 -1.79 19.40 1.75
CA ASP A 348 -2.88 19.30 2.73
C ASP A 348 -4.27 19.53 2.12
N THR A 349 -4.42 20.42 1.13
CA THR A 349 -5.76 20.73 0.57
C THR A 349 -6.14 19.81 -0.58
N LEU A 350 -5.21 19.39 -1.44
CA LEU A 350 -5.57 18.55 -2.59
C LEU A 350 -5.96 17.11 -2.19
N CYS A 351 -5.42 16.56 -1.11
CA CYS A 351 -5.78 15.21 -0.65
C CYS A 351 -7.24 15.13 -0.20
N ASP A 352 -7.70 16.13 0.54
CA ASP A 352 -9.09 16.19 1.03
C ASP A 352 -10.05 16.76 -0.02
N CYS A 353 -9.60 17.73 -0.84
CA CYS A 353 -10.47 18.46 -1.76
C CYS A 353 -10.61 17.83 -3.15
N ARG A 354 -9.74 16.90 -3.57
CA ARG A 354 -9.80 16.27 -4.92
C ARG A 354 -11.10 15.54 -5.26
N PHE A 355 -11.96 15.28 -4.28
CA PHE A 355 -13.28 14.66 -4.50
C PHE A 355 -14.32 15.69 -4.96
N LEU A 356 -14.00 16.96 -4.75
CA LEU A 356 -14.76 18.11 -5.19
C LEU A 356 -14.25 18.65 -6.54
N ASP A 357 -13.14 18.13 -7.06
CA ASP A 357 -12.72 18.29 -8.47
C ASP A 357 -13.57 17.34 -9.34
N LEU A 358 -14.79 17.80 -9.64
CA LEU A 358 -15.82 17.04 -10.36
C LEU A 358 -15.52 16.96 -11.86
N ASP A 359 -14.75 17.89 -12.41
CA ASP A 359 -14.46 17.94 -13.83
C ASP A 359 -13.05 17.52 -14.25
N HIS A 360 -12.22 17.15 -13.26
CA HIS A 360 -10.92 16.50 -13.38
C HIS A 360 -9.81 17.39 -13.97
N ASP A 361 -9.79 18.69 -13.66
CA ASP A 361 -8.75 19.61 -14.12
C ASP A 361 -7.74 20.02 -13.03
N ASN A 362 -7.74 19.32 -11.89
CA ASN A 362 -6.83 19.46 -10.75
C ASN A 362 -6.97 20.78 -9.96
N ASP A 363 -8.13 21.42 -10.01
CA ASP A 363 -8.53 22.40 -9.01
C ASP A 363 -9.97 22.15 -8.53
N VAL A 364 -10.44 22.95 -7.57
CA VAL A 364 -11.83 22.94 -7.11
C VAL A 364 -12.35 24.35 -7.26
N ASP A 365 -13.08 24.60 -8.34
CA ASP A 365 -13.43 25.95 -8.74
C ASP A 365 -14.96 26.17 -8.89
N LEU A 366 -15.35 27.24 -9.58
CA LEU A 366 -16.76 27.56 -9.81
C LEU A 366 -17.44 26.64 -10.83
N LYS A 367 -16.68 26.01 -11.72
CA LYS A 367 -17.16 25.03 -12.70
C LYS A 367 -17.52 23.74 -11.98
N ASP A 368 -16.65 23.25 -11.10
CA ASP A 368 -16.96 22.15 -10.20
C ASP A 368 -18.17 22.48 -9.32
N PHE A 369 -18.19 23.68 -8.72
CA PHE A 369 -19.30 24.10 -7.85
C PHE A 369 -20.63 24.14 -8.61
N SER A 370 -20.60 24.53 -9.88
CA SER A 370 -21.81 24.50 -10.71
C SER A 370 -22.32 23.07 -10.91
N GLY A 371 -21.44 22.08 -10.98
CA GLY A 371 -21.78 20.66 -10.97
C GLY A 371 -22.49 20.26 -9.67
N PHE A 372 -21.88 20.59 -8.53
CA PHE A 372 -22.44 20.36 -7.20
C PHE A 372 -23.82 21.04 -7.00
N GLN A 373 -23.98 22.29 -7.42
CA GLN A 373 -25.25 23.01 -7.31
C GLN A 373 -26.40 22.33 -8.07
N ASN A 374 -26.11 21.61 -9.15
CA ASN A 374 -27.14 20.90 -9.91
C ASN A 374 -27.61 19.61 -9.23
N THR A 375 -26.84 19.07 -8.28
CA THR A 375 -27.17 17.88 -7.50
C THR A 375 -27.63 18.20 -6.08
N PHE A 376 -27.40 19.43 -5.61
CA PHE A 376 -27.85 19.94 -4.31
C PHE A 376 -29.36 19.73 -4.09
N SER A 377 -29.70 18.85 -3.15
CA SER A 377 -31.06 18.31 -3.07
C SER A 377 -31.77 18.63 -1.75
N LYS A 378 -31.03 19.05 -0.72
CA LYS A 378 -31.59 19.38 0.60
C LYS A 378 -30.98 20.67 1.18
N PRO A 379 -31.78 21.49 1.87
CA PRO A 379 -31.32 22.75 2.46
C PRO A 379 -30.56 22.60 3.76
#